data_AF-A0A9N7PMF6-F1
#
_entry.id   AF-A0A9N7PMF6-F1
#
_cell.length_a   1.000
_cell.length_b   1.000
_cell.length_c   1.000
_cell.angle_alpha   90.00
_cell.angle_beta   90.00
_cell.angle_gamma   90.00
#
_symmetry.space_group_name_H-M   'P 1'
#
loop_
_entity.id
_entity.type
_entity.pdbx_description
1 polymer ?
#
loop_
_entity_poly.entity_id
_entity_poly.type
_entity_poly.pdbx_seq_one_letter_code
_entity_poly.pdbx_strand_id
1 'polypeptide(L)' 'MEVNKQTEANKRWQEKNKEHSNYLKDRSKARSFIRNKATEEDLKELDELISERRKQL' A
#
# COMPACT_ATOMS: atom_id res chain seq x y z
N MET A 1 -29.57 -5.09 13.64
CA MET A 1 -28.57 -4.73 12.63
C MET A 1 -28.33 -5.97 11.79
N GLU A 2 -28.81 -5.99 10.54
CA GLU A 2 -28.55 -7.11 9.63
C GLU A 2 -27.04 -7.20 9.38
N VAL A 3 -26.43 -8.27 9.88
CA VAL A 3 -25.04 -8.60 9.54
C VAL A 3 -25.07 -9.05 8.09
N ASN A 4 -24.74 -8.14 7.17
CA ASN A 4 -24.65 -8.44 5.75
C ASN A 4 -23.73 -9.66 5.57
N LYS A 5 -24.25 -10.79 5.08
CA LYS A 5 -23.48 -12.04 4.92
C LYS A 5 -22.27 -11.90 3.99
N GLN A 6 -22.21 -10.83 3.19
CA GLN A 6 -21.01 -10.45 2.43
C GLN A 6 -19.84 -10.04 3.33
N THR A 7 -20.08 -9.53 4.53
CA THR A 7 -19.02 -9.02 5.43
C THR A 7 -18.11 -10.16 5.92
N GLU A 8 -18.66 -11.31 6.26
CA GLU A 8 -17.89 -12.46 6.77
C GLU A 8 -17.15 -13.19 5.64
N ALA A 9 -17.79 -13.35 4.47
CA ALA A 9 -17.15 -13.93 3.29
C ALA A 9 -16.04 -13.01 2.74
N ASN A 10 -16.27 -11.68 2.70
CA ASN A 10 -15.25 -10.70 2.32
C ASN A 10 -14.12 -10.64 3.34
N LYS A 11 -14.40 -10.75 4.65
CA LYS A 11 -13.35 -10.85 5.68
C LYS A 11 -12.49 -12.09 5.45
N ARG A 12 -13.08 -13.27 5.26
CA ARG A 12 -12.31 -14.52 5.02
C ARG A 12 -11.50 -14.47 3.72
N TRP A 13 -12.05 -13.85 2.67
CA TRP A 13 -11.31 -13.64 1.43
C TRP A 13 -10.19 -12.61 1.60
N GLN A 14 -10.43 -11.51 2.33
CA GLN A 14 -9.41 -10.52 2.66
C GLN A 14 -8.33 -11.08 3.58
N GLU A 15 -8.64 -12.02 4.48
CA GLU A 15 -7.66 -12.71 5.32
C GLU A 15 -6.79 -13.65 4.48
N LYS A 16 -7.39 -14.42 3.56
CA LYS A 16 -6.65 -15.27 2.61
C LYS A 16 -5.83 -14.46 1.61
N ASN A 17 -6.22 -13.21 1.33
CA ASN A 17 -5.54 -12.30 0.41
C ASN A 17 -4.94 -11.09 1.14
N LYS A 18 -4.61 -11.24 2.42
CA LYS A 18 -4.22 -10.12 3.28
C LYS A 18 -2.96 -9.44 2.78
N GLU A 19 -1.99 -10.22 2.32
CA GLU A 19 -0.75 -9.71 1.75
C GLU A 19 -1.00 -8.91 0.47
N HIS A 20 -1.81 -9.43 -0.46
CA HIS A 20 -2.13 -8.71 -1.69
C HIS A 20 -2.93 -7.43 -1.43
N SER A 21 -3.89 -7.49 -0.51
CA SER A 21 -4.66 -6.32 -0.08
C SER A 21 -3.76 -5.27 0.57
N ASN A 22 -2.84 -5.67 1.44
CA ASN A 22 -1.86 -4.78 2.05
C ASN A 22 -0.94 -4.16 1.00
N TYR A 23 -0.39 -4.96 0.09
CA TYR A 23 0.40 -4.48 -1.04
C TYR A 23 -0.32 -3.38 -1.84
N LEU A 24 -1.60 -3.58 -2.18
CA LEU A 24 -2.37 -2.58 -2.92
C LEU A 24 -2.63 -1.30 -2.10
N LYS A 25 -2.88 -1.43 -0.80
CA LYS A 25 -3.06 -0.30 0.12
C LYS A 25 -1.77 0.51 0.22
N ASP A 26 -0.65 -0.16 0.45
CA ASP A 26 0.65 0.49 0.61
C ASP A 26 1.09 1.17 -0.69
N ARG A 27 0.90 0.51 -1.83
CA ARG A 27 1.13 1.11 -3.16
C ARG A 27 0.30 2.37 -3.38
N SER A 28 -0.98 2.35 -3.01
CA SER A 28 -1.87 3.49 -3.19
C SER A 28 -1.51 4.65 -2.25
N LYS A 29 -1.16 4.34 -0.99
CA LYS A 29 -0.69 5.32 -0.02
C LYS A 29 0.60 5.99 -0.47
N ALA A 30 1.60 5.20 -0.90
CA ALA A 30 2.88 5.71 -1.39
C ALA A 30 2.68 6.68 -2.57
N ARG A 31 1.85 6.28 -3.56
CA ARG A 31 1.51 7.15 -4.71
C ARG A 31 0.87 8.47 -4.28
N SER A 32 -0.06 8.42 -3.34
CA SER A 32 -0.76 9.62 -2.86
C SER A 32 0.18 10.54 -2.07
N PHE A 33 1.07 9.97 -1.27
CA PHE A 33 2.08 10.72 -0.54
C PHE A 33 3.01 11.46 -1.49
N ILE A 34 3.65 10.75 -2.43
CA ILE A 34 4.56 11.32 -3.44
C ILE A 34 3.87 12.43 -4.24
N ARG A 35 2.62 12.23 -4.65
CA ARG A 35 1.92 13.20 -5.52
C ARG A 35 1.46 14.47 -4.79
N ASN A 36 0.99 14.34 -3.55
CA ASN A 36 0.19 15.38 -2.91
C ASN A 36 0.76 15.91 -1.59
N LYS A 37 1.72 15.22 -0.97
CA LYS A 37 2.17 15.53 0.40
C LYS A 37 3.68 15.64 0.56
N ALA A 38 4.44 14.89 -0.23
CA ALA A 38 5.89 14.85 -0.12
C ALA A 38 6.51 16.23 -0.37
N THR A 39 7.47 16.59 0.47
CA THR A 39 8.35 17.73 0.29
C THR A 39 9.52 17.37 -0.65
N GLU A 40 10.29 18.37 -1.07
CA GLU A 40 11.50 18.15 -1.88
C GLU A 40 12.52 17.23 -1.18
N GLU A 41 12.65 17.34 0.14
CA GLU A 41 13.54 16.47 0.94
C GLU A 41 13.03 15.03 0.95
N ASP A 42 11.72 14.82 1.17
CA ASP A 42 11.10 13.50 1.12
C ASP A 42 11.30 12.84 -0.26
N LEU A 43 11.16 13.61 -1.35
CA LEU A 43 11.33 13.08 -2.70
C LEU A 43 12.78 12.64 -2.96
N LYS A 44 13.76 13.40 -2.47
CA LYS A 44 15.19 13.01 -2.58
C LYS A 44 15.49 11.74 -1.81
N GLU A 45 15.03 11.64 -0.57
CA GLU A 45 15.19 10.42 0.23
C GLU A 45 14.54 9.22 -0.45
N LEU A 46 13.30 9.38 -0.97
CA LEU A 46 12.60 8.32 -1.68
C LEU A 46 13.32 7.87 -2.96
N ASP A 47 13.92 8.79 -3.71
CA ASP A 47 14.72 8.44 -4.90
C ASP A 47 15.96 7.63 -4.56
N GLU A 48 16.65 7.96 -3.45
CA GLU A 48 17.78 7.17 -2.94
C GLU A 48 17.33 5.76 -2.54
N LEU A 49 16.24 5.66 -1.78
CA LEU A 49 15.67 4.37 -1.35
C LEU A 49 15.24 3.51 -2.54
N ILE A 50 14.62 4.10 -3.57
CA ILE A 50 14.22 3.40 -4.80
C ILE A 50 15.46 2.91 -5.56
N SER A 51 16.50 3.75 -5.65
CA SER A 51 17.75 3.40 -6.33
C SER A 51 18.44 2.22 -5.67
N GLU A 52 18.51 2.21 -4.33
CA GLU A 52 19.10 1.10 -3.58
C GLU A 52 18.25 -0.17 -3.72
N ARG A 53 16.92 -0.08 -3.61
CA ARG A 53 16.03 -1.24 -3.76
C ARG A 53 16.16 -1.91 -5.13
N ARG A 54 16.35 -1.13 -6.20
CA ARG A 54 16.53 -1.64 -7.57
C ARG A 54 17.83 -2.41 -7.75
N LYS A 55 18.89 -2.08 -7.02
CA LYS A 55 20.15 -2.85 -7.06
C LYS A 55 20.04 -4.21 -6.38
N GLN A 56 19.09 -4.35 -5.46
CA GLN A 56 18.83 -5.57 -4.68
C GLN A 56 17.72 -6.46 -5.28
N LEU A 57 17.17 -6.09 -6.45
CA LEU A 57 16.23 -6.90 -7.23
C LEU A 57 16.98 -7.66 -8.32
#